data_AF-A0A7L3JBW1-F1
#
_entry.id   AF-A0A7L3JBW1-F1
#
_cell.length_a   1.000
_cell.length_b   1.000
_cell.length_c   1.000
_cell.angle_alpha   90.00
_cell.angle_beta   90.00
_cell.angle_gamma   90.00
#
_symmetry.space_group_name_H-M   'P 1'
#
loop_
_entity.id
_entity.type
_entity.pdbx_description
1 polymer ?
#
loop_
_entity_poly.entity_id
_entity_poly.type
_entity_poly.pdbx_seq_one_letter_code
_entity_poly.pdbx_strand_id
1 'polypeptide(L)'
;MFGLLFFILFTPGVSEFLCTSSDLEMSYTFCDSTAHAFTFNLTPCSIMNKSVWKAALTWIPRSDITFLKIVFKVWYDGAKALHWKEVLCSGVDDEYAACGTLKGETIATAFDIKGARTKFPKGNYNVILQGFSDDSENNMLMCLNFTMIVKQDPF
;
A
#
# COMPACT_ATOMS: atom_id res chain seq x y z
N MET A 1 -9.91 16.09 -30.12
CA MET A 1 -9.26 16.87 -29.05
C MET A 1 -9.59 16.34 -27.64
N PHE A 2 -9.81 15.02 -27.49
CA PHE A 2 -10.19 14.38 -26.21
C PHE A 2 -9.09 13.43 -25.67
N GLY A 3 -8.01 13.21 -26.44
CA GLY A 3 -6.94 12.29 -26.07
C GLY A 3 -5.87 12.85 -25.12
N LEU A 4 -5.71 14.19 -25.05
CA LEU A 4 -4.66 14.82 -24.25
C LEU A 4 -4.99 14.88 -22.74
N LEU A 5 -6.27 14.87 -22.36
CA LEU A 5 -6.70 14.90 -20.96
C LEU A 5 -6.52 13.55 -20.25
N PHE A 6 -6.51 12.44 -20.99
CA PHE A 6 -6.42 11.11 -20.39
C PHE A 6 -4.97 10.73 -19.99
N PHE A 7 -3.96 11.33 -20.64
CA PHE A 7 -2.55 11.01 -20.37
C PHE A 7 -2.00 11.60 -19.08
N ILE A 8 -2.62 12.65 -18.52
CA ILE A 8 -2.11 13.30 -17.30
C ILE A 8 -2.39 12.45 -16.06
N LEU A 9 -3.44 11.61 -16.08
CA LEU A 9 -3.87 10.78 -14.96
C LEU A 9 -2.97 9.56 -14.70
N PHE A 10 -2.12 9.17 -15.66
CA PHE A 10 -1.31 7.95 -15.57
C PHE A 10 0.18 8.23 -15.75
N THR A 11 0.64 9.40 -15.33
CA THR A 11 2.08 9.71 -15.34
C THR A 11 2.77 8.89 -14.23
N PRO A 12 3.70 7.99 -14.58
CA PRO A 12 4.47 7.24 -13.58
C PRO A 12 5.21 8.23 -12.69
N GLY A 13 5.06 8.12 -11.37
CA GLY A 13 5.70 8.98 -10.38
C GLY A 13 4.86 10.17 -9.88
N VAL A 14 3.61 10.36 -10.34
CA VAL A 14 2.69 11.28 -9.67
C VAL A 14 2.22 10.67 -8.36
N SER A 15 2.37 11.44 -7.27
CA SER A 15 1.88 11.03 -5.96
C SER A 15 0.36 11.10 -5.93
N GLU A 16 -0.27 9.97 -5.65
CA GLU A 16 -1.68 9.90 -5.36
C GLU A 16 -1.90 10.25 -3.89
N PHE A 17 -2.67 11.31 -3.69
CA PHE A 17 -3.04 11.78 -2.36
C PHE A 17 -4.09 10.85 -1.76
N LEU A 18 -3.80 10.30 -0.57
CA LEU A 18 -4.77 9.47 0.15
C LEU A 18 -5.65 10.32 1.03
N CYS A 19 -5.03 11.07 1.94
CA CYS A 19 -5.76 11.85 2.92
C CYS A 19 -4.87 12.86 3.65
N THR A 20 -5.50 13.91 4.18
CA THR A 20 -4.87 14.89 5.07
C THR A 20 -5.82 15.25 6.19
N SER A 21 -5.25 15.50 7.36
CA SER A 21 -5.92 15.90 8.58
C SER A 21 -5.00 16.80 9.40
N SER A 22 -5.44 17.18 10.60
CA SER A 22 -4.66 17.98 11.54
C SER A 22 -3.42 17.26 12.07
N ASP A 23 -3.45 15.93 12.16
CA ASP A 23 -2.38 15.12 12.77
C ASP A 23 -1.66 14.19 11.78
N LEU A 24 -2.26 13.91 10.63
CA LEU A 24 -1.75 12.97 9.63
C LEU A 24 -1.89 13.51 8.21
N GLU A 25 -0.86 13.32 7.40
CA GLU A 25 -0.93 13.43 5.94
C GLU A 25 -0.33 12.19 5.31
N MET A 26 -1.02 11.64 4.32
CA MET A 26 -0.62 10.40 3.70
C MET A 26 -0.84 10.46 2.19
N SER A 27 0.12 9.95 1.45
CA SER A 27 0.06 9.76 0.01
C SER A 27 0.82 8.50 -0.38
N TYR A 28 0.69 8.08 -1.62
CA TYR A 28 1.57 7.05 -2.19
C TYR A 28 2.02 7.41 -3.59
N THR A 29 3.08 6.72 -4.00
CA THR A 29 3.57 6.70 -5.38
C THR A 29 3.84 5.25 -5.74
N PHE A 30 3.72 4.91 -7.02
CA PHE A 30 4.25 3.64 -7.50
C PHE A 30 5.77 3.75 -7.62
N CYS A 31 6.50 2.77 -7.08
CA CYS A 31 7.96 2.73 -7.16
C CYS A 31 8.49 1.90 -8.34
N ASP A 32 7.60 1.35 -9.17
CA ASP A 32 7.93 0.79 -10.47
C ASP A 32 7.52 1.75 -11.60
N SER A 33 7.98 1.48 -12.82
CA SER A 33 7.69 2.30 -14.00
C SER A 33 6.34 2.00 -14.66
N THR A 34 5.54 1.11 -14.08
CA THR A 34 4.40 0.51 -14.76
C THR A 34 3.08 1.00 -14.15
N ALA A 35 2.11 1.40 -14.99
CA ALA A 35 0.81 1.87 -14.50
C ALA A 35 0.00 0.73 -13.85
N HIS A 36 -0.49 0.95 -12.63
CA HIS A 36 -1.33 0.00 -11.90
C HIS A 36 -2.74 0.54 -11.74
N ALA A 37 -3.74 -0.34 -11.83
CA ALA A 37 -5.08 -0.06 -11.36
C ALA A 37 -5.15 -0.47 -9.89
N PHE A 38 -4.82 0.47 -9.02
CA PHE A 38 -4.79 0.29 -7.58
C PHE A 38 -5.41 1.52 -6.92
N THR A 39 -6.22 1.31 -5.90
CA THR A 39 -6.81 2.39 -5.10
C THR A 39 -6.82 1.93 -3.65
N PHE A 40 -6.29 2.77 -2.77
CA PHE A 40 -6.28 2.53 -1.35
C PHE A 40 -7.01 3.68 -0.65
N ASN A 41 -7.84 3.37 0.33
CA ASN A 41 -8.57 4.35 1.12
C ASN A 41 -8.41 4.01 2.60
N LEU A 42 -8.13 5.02 3.42
CA LEU A 42 -7.95 4.86 4.86
C LEU A 42 -8.95 5.76 5.61
N THR A 43 -9.75 5.17 6.50
CA THR A 43 -10.74 5.91 7.29
C THR A 43 -10.73 5.48 8.77
N PRO A 44 -10.66 6.43 9.73
CA PRO A 44 -10.42 7.86 9.54
C PRO A 44 -8.96 8.14 9.16
N CYS A 45 -8.71 9.26 8.48
CA CYS A 45 -7.35 9.76 8.29
C CYS A 45 -6.90 10.51 9.55
N SER A 46 -6.49 9.79 10.58
CA SER A 46 -5.98 10.37 11.84
C SER A 46 -5.35 9.25 12.66
N ILE A 47 -4.14 9.45 13.16
CA ILE A 47 -3.48 8.49 14.05
C ILE A 47 -3.81 8.75 15.53
N MET A 48 -4.25 9.97 15.87
CA MET A 48 -4.48 10.39 17.24
C MET A 48 -5.76 9.79 17.83
N ASN A 49 -5.64 9.16 19.00
CA ASN A 49 -6.77 8.56 19.73
C ASN A 49 -7.58 7.53 18.91
N LYS A 50 -6.97 6.91 17.90
CA LYS A 50 -7.57 5.84 17.10
C LYS A 50 -6.84 4.53 17.34
N SER A 51 -7.60 3.49 17.61
CA SER A 51 -7.10 2.12 17.78
C SER A 51 -7.36 1.24 16.55
N VAL A 52 -8.27 1.67 15.68
CA VAL A 52 -8.69 0.94 14.49
C VAL A 52 -8.83 1.91 13.33
N TRP A 53 -8.17 1.58 12.22
CA TRP A 53 -8.36 2.22 10.92
C TRP A 53 -8.98 1.22 9.95
N LYS A 54 -9.96 1.66 9.18
CA LYS A 54 -10.55 0.86 8.11
C LYS A 54 -9.80 1.17 6.82
N ALA A 55 -9.16 0.14 6.26
CA ALA A 55 -8.57 0.21 4.95
C ALA A 55 -9.51 -0.44 3.94
N ALA A 56 -9.71 0.22 2.80
CA ALA A 56 -10.36 -0.36 1.64
C ALA A 56 -9.37 -0.31 0.48
N LEU A 57 -9.19 -1.46 -0.17
CA LEU A 57 -8.24 -1.67 -1.25
C LEU A 57 -8.98 -2.23 -2.46
N THR A 58 -8.77 -1.59 -3.61
CA THR A 58 -9.12 -2.14 -4.92
C THR A 58 -7.84 -2.31 -5.73
N TRP A 59 -7.63 -3.47 -6.33
CA TRP A 59 -6.47 -3.75 -7.17
C TRP A 59 -6.83 -4.70 -8.32
N ILE A 60 -6.32 -4.42 -9.51
CA ILE A 60 -6.39 -5.34 -10.66
C ILE A 60 -4.97 -5.87 -10.92
N PRO A 61 -4.68 -7.14 -10.59
CA PRO A 61 -3.37 -7.72 -10.83
C PRO A 61 -3.09 -7.90 -12.33
N ARG A 62 -1.82 -7.75 -12.70
CA ARG A 62 -1.36 -7.87 -14.09
C ARG A 62 -0.85 -9.27 -14.45
N SER A 63 -0.91 -10.18 -13.50
CA SER A 63 -0.64 -11.62 -13.64
C SER A 63 -1.51 -12.39 -12.66
N ASP A 64 -1.60 -13.70 -12.84
CA ASP A 64 -2.31 -14.55 -11.89
C ASP A 64 -1.60 -14.56 -10.53
N ILE A 65 -2.36 -14.58 -9.44
CA ILE A 65 -1.86 -14.58 -8.06
C ILE A 65 -1.84 -16.02 -7.53
N THR A 66 -1.01 -16.86 -8.13
CA THR A 66 -0.77 -18.23 -7.62
C THR A 66 0.20 -18.23 -6.45
N PHE A 67 1.12 -17.26 -6.42
CA PHE A 67 2.05 -17.02 -5.33
C PHE A 67 2.09 -15.51 -5.06
N LEU A 68 2.13 -15.12 -3.79
CA LEU A 68 2.22 -13.72 -3.38
C LEU A 68 3.03 -13.61 -2.10
N LYS A 69 4.25 -13.07 -2.22
CA LYS A 69 5.05 -12.61 -1.08
C LYS A 69 4.95 -11.10 -0.98
N ILE A 70 4.61 -10.62 0.21
CA ILE A 70 4.60 -9.20 0.55
C ILE A 70 5.84 -8.86 1.36
N VAL A 71 6.52 -7.78 0.97
CA VAL A 71 7.64 -7.20 1.70
C VAL A 71 7.28 -5.77 2.09
N PHE A 72 7.35 -5.49 3.39
CA PHE A 72 7.02 -4.20 3.98
C PHE A 72 8.25 -3.60 4.66
N LYS A 73 8.66 -2.41 4.23
CA LYS A 73 9.83 -1.70 4.76
C LYS A 73 9.39 -0.34 5.27
N VAL A 74 9.60 -0.06 6.55
CA VAL A 74 9.29 1.24 7.16
C VAL A 74 10.59 1.96 7.46
N TRP A 75 10.66 3.21 7.02
CA TRP A 75 11.71 4.15 7.35
C TRP A 75 11.09 5.30 8.16
N TYR A 76 11.75 5.69 9.24
CA TYR A 76 11.39 6.84 10.08
C TYR A 76 12.57 7.81 10.07
N ASP A 77 12.33 9.03 9.59
CA ASP A 77 13.33 10.10 9.45
C ASP A 77 14.66 9.63 8.83
N GLY A 78 14.54 8.79 7.79
CA GLY A 78 15.69 8.26 7.03
C GLY A 78 16.36 7.02 7.64
N ALA A 79 15.97 6.58 8.83
CA ALA A 79 16.45 5.34 9.44
C ALA A 79 15.45 4.19 9.25
N LYS A 80 15.96 2.98 8.98
CA LYS A 80 15.13 1.78 8.79
C LYS A 80 14.52 1.37 10.14
N ALA A 81 13.21 1.51 10.28
CA ALA A 81 12.46 1.20 11.50
C ALA A 81 11.90 -0.23 11.50
N LEU A 82 11.43 -0.73 10.35
CA LEU A 82 10.86 -2.07 10.24
C LEU A 82 11.19 -2.71 8.89
N HIS A 83 11.36 -4.02 8.92
CA HIS A 83 11.43 -4.85 7.73
C HIS A 83 10.73 -6.16 8.01
N TRP A 84 9.60 -6.35 7.35
CA TRP A 84 8.74 -7.50 7.53
C TRP A 84 8.46 -8.13 6.16
N LYS A 85 8.40 -9.45 6.14
CA LYS A 85 8.15 -10.25 4.94
C LYS A 85 7.17 -11.34 5.31
N GLU A 86 6.20 -11.56 4.45
CA GLU A 86 5.15 -12.57 4.65
C GLU A 86 4.76 -13.17 3.31
N VAL A 87 4.55 -14.48 3.28
CA VAL A 87 3.96 -15.17 2.13
C VAL A 87 2.46 -15.25 2.38
N LEU A 88 1.67 -14.54 1.57
CA LEU A 88 0.21 -14.55 1.67
C LEU A 88 -0.40 -15.66 0.81
N CYS A 89 0.21 -15.96 -0.35
CA CYS A 89 -0.25 -17.04 -1.21
C CYS A 89 0.92 -17.95 -1.55
N SER A 90 0.75 -19.24 -1.31
CA SER A 90 1.66 -20.33 -1.69
C SER A 90 1.01 -21.32 -2.67
N GLY A 91 -0.21 -21.02 -3.13
CA GLY A 91 -1.00 -21.77 -4.09
C GLY A 91 -2.31 -21.04 -4.41
N VAL A 92 -3.18 -21.69 -5.18
CA VAL A 92 -4.48 -21.13 -5.60
C VAL A 92 -5.57 -21.22 -4.53
N ASP A 93 -5.53 -22.25 -3.68
CA ASP A 93 -6.51 -22.50 -2.61
C ASP A 93 -5.89 -22.25 -1.22
N ASP A 94 -5.34 -21.06 -1.02
CA ASP A 94 -4.71 -20.65 0.25
C ASP A 94 -5.70 -19.87 1.16
N GLU A 95 -5.24 -19.44 2.33
CA GLU A 95 -6.09 -18.81 3.35
C GLU A 95 -6.80 -17.53 2.85
N TYR A 96 -6.12 -16.73 2.03
CA TYR A 96 -6.67 -15.46 1.54
C TYR A 96 -7.42 -15.64 0.23
N ALA A 97 -8.63 -15.08 0.15
CA ALA A 97 -9.45 -15.08 -1.07
C ALA A 97 -8.82 -14.37 -2.28
N ALA A 98 -7.74 -13.61 -2.07
CA ALA A 98 -6.96 -13.02 -3.16
C ALA A 98 -6.08 -14.05 -3.89
N CYS A 99 -5.75 -15.18 -3.26
CA CYS A 99 -4.99 -16.26 -3.87
C CYS A 99 -5.83 -16.95 -4.97
N GLY A 100 -5.20 -17.30 -6.09
CA GLY A 100 -5.89 -17.85 -7.26
C GLY A 100 -6.57 -16.81 -8.16
N THR A 101 -6.58 -15.52 -7.79
CA THR A 101 -7.11 -14.45 -8.64
C THR A 101 -6.39 -14.43 -9.98
N LEU A 102 -7.13 -14.38 -11.08
CA LEU A 102 -6.58 -14.33 -12.44
C LEU A 102 -6.22 -12.90 -12.83
N LYS A 103 -5.28 -12.79 -13.77
CA LYS A 103 -4.92 -11.52 -14.40
C LYS A 103 -6.16 -10.78 -14.90
N GLY A 104 -6.28 -9.51 -14.50
CA GLY A 104 -7.36 -8.63 -14.96
C GLY A 104 -8.64 -8.69 -14.13
N GLU A 105 -8.76 -9.62 -13.18
CA GLU A 105 -9.87 -9.62 -12.22
C GLU A 105 -9.75 -8.48 -11.22
N THR A 106 -10.85 -8.06 -10.61
CA THR A 106 -10.82 -6.99 -9.60
C THR A 106 -10.81 -7.59 -8.20
N ILE A 107 -9.74 -7.32 -7.45
CA ILE A 107 -9.66 -7.59 -6.03
C ILE A 107 -10.18 -6.37 -5.30
N ALA A 108 -11.27 -6.52 -4.55
CA ALA A 108 -11.80 -5.47 -3.68
C ALA A 108 -11.93 -6.03 -2.26
N THR A 109 -11.15 -5.48 -1.32
CA THR A 109 -11.13 -5.94 0.07
C THR A 109 -11.19 -4.76 1.02
N ALA A 110 -11.88 -4.95 2.15
CA ALA A 110 -11.90 -4.01 3.26
C ALA A 110 -11.50 -4.73 4.53
N PHE A 111 -10.54 -4.16 5.26
CA PHE A 111 -10.01 -4.75 6.48
C PHE A 111 -9.71 -3.70 7.53
N ASP A 112 -9.83 -4.11 8.79
CA ASP A 112 -9.50 -3.29 9.94
C ASP A 112 -8.02 -3.42 10.27
N ILE A 113 -7.27 -2.33 10.11
CA ILE A 113 -5.92 -2.18 10.62
C ILE A 113 -6.04 -1.84 12.11
N LYS A 114 -5.80 -2.84 12.96
CA LYS A 114 -5.74 -2.66 14.40
C LYS A 114 -4.34 -2.18 14.78
N GLY A 115 -4.21 -0.90 15.11
CA GLY A 115 -3.02 -0.35 15.74
C GLY A 115 -2.92 -0.83 17.17
N ALA A 116 -2.33 -2.00 17.39
CA ALA A 116 -2.07 -2.46 18.74
C ALA A 116 -1.03 -1.55 19.41
N ARG A 117 -1.49 -0.51 20.14
CA ARG A 117 -0.67 0.37 21.01
C ARG A 117 0.52 1.06 20.33
N THR A 118 0.64 1.04 19.01
CA THR A 118 1.73 1.67 18.27
C THR A 118 1.56 3.18 18.31
N LYS A 119 2.39 3.83 19.12
CA LYS A 119 2.55 5.29 19.09
C LYS A 119 3.43 5.61 17.88
N PHE A 120 2.95 6.46 16.99
CA PHE A 120 3.76 7.02 15.90
C PHE A 120 4.29 8.37 16.36
N PRO A 121 5.60 8.49 16.69
CA PRO A 121 6.23 9.79 16.89
C PRO A 121 5.98 10.74 15.73
N LYS A 122 6.00 12.04 16.00
CA LYS A 122 6.06 13.04 14.95
C LYS A 122 7.26 12.81 14.05
N GLY A 123 7.07 13.00 12.74
CA GLY A 123 8.15 12.89 11.76
C GLY A 123 7.66 12.36 10.43
N ASN A 124 8.62 12.07 9.56
CA ASN A 124 8.37 11.60 8.21
C ASN A 124 8.62 10.10 8.12
N TYR A 125 7.64 9.40 7.59
CA TYR A 125 7.69 7.98 7.37
C TYR A 125 7.63 7.69 5.88
N ASN A 126 8.54 6.81 5.43
CA ASN A 126 8.46 6.22 4.11
C ASN A 126 8.20 4.74 4.27
N VAL A 127 7.11 4.26 3.68
CA VAL A 127 6.65 2.89 3.81
C VAL A 127 6.62 2.27 2.42
N ILE A 128 7.57 1.38 2.16
CA ILE A 128 7.69 0.68 0.90
C ILE A 128 7.01 -0.68 1.03
N LEU A 129 5.95 -0.88 0.24
CA LEU A 129 5.23 -2.13 0.10
C LEU A 129 5.54 -2.73 -1.28
N GLN A 130 6.07 -3.94 -1.30
CA GLN A 130 6.40 -4.66 -2.53
C GLN A 130 5.69 -6.01 -2.51
N GLY A 131 5.06 -6.37 -3.63
CA GLY A 131 4.48 -7.68 -3.84
C GLY A 131 5.24 -8.45 -4.90
N PHE A 132 5.50 -9.73 -4.68
CA PHE A 132 6.24 -10.61 -5.58
C PHE A 132 5.48 -11.89 -5.87
N SER A 133 5.58 -12.38 -7.11
CA SER A 133 4.98 -13.66 -7.53
C SER A 133 5.89 -14.86 -7.32
N ASP A 134 6.97 -14.70 -6.57
CA ASP A 134 7.91 -15.77 -6.24
C ASP A 134 8.61 -15.48 -4.91
N ASP A 135 9.17 -16.55 -4.32
CA ASP A 135 9.85 -16.46 -3.02
C ASP A 135 11.19 -15.73 -3.09
N SER A 136 11.86 -15.75 -4.25
CA SER A 136 13.17 -15.13 -4.48
C SER A 136 13.13 -13.62 -4.67
N GLU A 137 11.94 -13.01 -4.65
CA GLU A 137 11.72 -11.56 -4.77
C GLU A 137 12.22 -10.97 -6.11
N ASN A 138 12.23 -11.79 -7.17
CA ASN A 138 12.73 -11.38 -8.50
C ASN A 138 11.60 -10.89 -9.43
N ASN A 139 10.39 -11.41 -9.28
CA ASN A 139 9.24 -11.08 -10.13
C ASN A 139 8.28 -10.20 -9.34
N MET A 140 8.45 -8.89 -9.48
CA MET A 140 7.64 -7.89 -8.79
C MET A 140 6.27 -7.73 -9.46
N LEU A 141 5.21 -7.87 -8.66
CA LEU A 141 3.82 -7.65 -9.07
C LEU A 141 3.40 -6.20 -8.88
N MET A 142 3.78 -5.61 -7.74
CA MET A 142 3.46 -4.24 -7.38
C MET A 142 4.56 -3.63 -6.51
N CYS A 143 4.71 -2.30 -6.62
CA CYS A 143 5.60 -1.52 -5.78
C CYS A 143 4.92 -0.22 -5.40
N LEU A 144 4.70 -0.01 -4.11
CA LEU A 144 4.11 1.20 -3.56
C LEU A 144 5.07 1.82 -2.55
N ASN A 145 5.25 3.12 -2.65
CA ASN A 145 5.95 3.93 -1.67
C ASN A 145 4.96 4.92 -1.06
N PHE A 146 4.48 4.60 0.13
CA PHE A 146 3.63 5.50 0.92
C PHE A 146 4.50 6.50 1.66
N THR A 147 4.16 7.77 1.52
CA THR A 147 4.71 8.86 2.33
C THR A 147 3.69 9.20 3.39
N MET A 148 4.09 9.14 4.66
CA MET A 148 3.25 9.46 5.79
C MET A 148 3.94 10.52 6.65
N ILE A 149 3.29 11.66 6.83
CA ILE A 149 3.77 12.76 7.66
C ILE A 149 2.88 12.82 8.89
N VAL A 150 3.47 12.48 10.04
CA VAL A 150 2.82 12.64 11.34
C VAL A 150 3.13 14.04 11.83
N LYS A 151 2.10 14.86 11.98
CA LYS A 151 2.21 16.30 12.27
C LYS A 151 2.31 16.61 13.76
N GLN A 152 1.81 15.71 14.60
CA GLN A 152 1.69 15.87 16.04
C GLN A 152 2.25 14.65 16.77
N ASP A 153 2.92 14.89 17.88
CA ASP A 153 3.32 13.81 18.77
C ASP A 153 2.10 13.23 19.49
N PRO A 154 2.17 11.95 19.90
CA PRO A 154 1.11 11.31 20.67
C PRO A 154 0.99 11.84 22.12
N PHE A 155 1.72 12.90 22.50
CA PHE A 155 1.80 13.47 23.85
C PHE A 155 1.67 15.00 23.83
#